data_AF-A0A954V9K1-F1
#
_entry.id   AF-A0A954V9K1-F1
#
_cell.length_a   1.000
_cell.length_b   1.000
_cell.length_c   1.000
_cell.angle_alpha   90.00
_cell.angle_beta   90.00
_cell.angle_gamma   90.00
#
_symmetry.space_group_name_H-M   'P 1'
#
loop_
_entity.id
_entity.type
_entity.pdbx_description
1 polymer ?
#
loop_
_entity_poly.entity_id
_entity_poly.type
_entity_poly.pdbx_seq_one_letter_code
_entity_poly.pdbx_strand_id
1 'polypeptide(L)'
;HFAFQQTGNDETRKLLMLQNAAFLSMFRDAMGGRGQIADRTIDTLLEGNRDPARDAGKELEAVFAHISGDPDRAAQHVVRYLRDGKSATELMNAARLLVFTKGNDAHDYKFSSAILEDYYHVSPTWRDIYLAANVYKLQSSTQPDNQLIERARAALA
;
A
#
# COMPACT_ATOMS: atom_id res chain seq x y z
N HIS A 1 10.38 11.56 -4.11
CA HIS A 1 9.85 12.86 -3.65
C HIS A 1 10.92 13.69 -2.92
N PHE A 2 11.45 13.21 -1.79
CA PHE A 2 12.41 13.94 -0.93
C PHE A 2 13.61 14.56 -1.67
N ALA A 3 14.38 13.77 -2.43
CA ALA A 3 15.58 14.26 -3.11
C ALA A 3 15.31 15.42 -4.10
N PHE A 4 14.16 15.40 -4.77
CA PHE A 4 13.74 16.46 -5.70
C PHE A 4 13.47 17.79 -4.98
N GLN A 5 12.87 17.72 -3.78
CA GLN A 5 12.56 18.89 -2.96
C GLN A 5 13.78 19.46 -2.25
N GLN A 6 14.68 18.58 -1.77
CA GLN A 6 15.79 18.99 -0.92
C GLN A 6 17.06 19.36 -1.69
N THR A 7 17.17 18.99 -2.97
CA THR A 7 18.28 19.46 -3.80
C THR A 7 18.15 20.96 -4.08
N GLY A 8 19.21 21.72 -3.79
CA GLY A 8 19.37 23.10 -4.25
C GLY A 8 19.89 23.21 -5.69
N ASN A 9 20.32 22.10 -6.29
CA ASN A 9 20.86 22.05 -7.65
C ASN A 9 19.75 21.73 -8.67
N ASP A 10 19.53 22.63 -9.62
CA ASP A 10 18.50 22.52 -10.65
C ASP A 10 18.77 21.41 -11.67
N GLU A 11 20.04 21.18 -12.02
CA GLU A 11 20.44 20.08 -12.91
C GLU A 11 20.11 18.73 -12.26
N THR A 12 20.46 18.53 -11.00
CA THR A 12 20.09 17.32 -10.24
C THR A 12 18.58 17.13 -10.22
N ARG A 13 17.81 18.21 -10.04
CA ARG A 13 16.34 18.15 -10.03
C ARG A 13 15.78 17.66 -11.37
N LYS A 14 16.32 18.16 -12.49
CA LYS A 14 15.97 17.71 -13.85
C LYS A 14 16.37 16.26 -14.10
N LEU A 15 17.56 15.86 -13.66
CA LEU A 15 18.04 14.48 -13.80
C LEU A 15 17.16 13.49 -13.03
N LEU A 16 16.69 13.84 -11.82
CA LEU A 16 15.75 13.01 -11.06
C LEU A 16 14.42 12.80 -11.81
N MET A 17 13.90 13.85 -12.47
CA MET A 17 12.69 13.73 -13.28
C MET A 17 12.91 12.88 -14.54
N LEU A 18 14.04 13.07 -15.22
CA LEU A 18 14.40 12.26 -16.38
C LEU A 18 14.59 10.79 -16.02
N GLN A 19 15.22 10.51 -14.88
CA GLN A 19 15.36 9.15 -14.37
C GLN A 19 13.99 8.52 -14.13
N ASN A 20 13.06 9.24 -13.48
CA ASN A 20 11.70 8.73 -13.28
C ASN A 20 11.01 8.41 -14.61
N ALA A 21 11.05 9.33 -15.58
CA ALA A 21 10.44 9.13 -16.90
C ALA A 21 11.02 7.91 -17.64
N ALA A 22 12.34 7.73 -17.60
CA ALA A 22 13.01 6.57 -18.20
C ALA A 22 12.66 5.25 -17.49
N PHE A 23 12.55 5.27 -16.16
CA PHE A 23 12.19 4.08 -15.39
C PHE A 23 10.76 3.60 -15.68
N LEU A 24 9.81 4.49 -15.98
CA LEU A 24 8.42 4.09 -16.25
C LEU A 24 8.31 3.19 -17.49
N SER A 25 8.98 3.53 -18.59
CA SER A 25 8.95 2.69 -19.81
C SER A 25 9.68 1.38 -19.60
N MET A 26 10.88 1.43 -19.00
CA MET A 26 11.66 0.22 -18.68
C MET A 26 10.89 -0.73 -17.76
N PHE A 27 10.23 -0.19 -16.74
CA PHE A 27 9.45 -0.98 -15.80
C PHE A 27 8.24 -1.61 -16.50
N ARG A 28 7.48 -0.83 -17.28
CA ARG A 28 6.34 -1.35 -18.05
C ARG A 28 6.75 -2.52 -18.94
N ASP A 29 7.85 -2.39 -19.68
CA ASP A 29 8.33 -3.43 -20.57
C ASP A 29 8.78 -4.68 -19.77
N ALA A 30 9.46 -4.48 -18.64
CA ALA A 30 9.83 -5.57 -17.73
C ALA A 30 8.61 -6.28 -17.10
N MET A 31 7.52 -5.55 -16.85
CA MET A 31 6.28 -6.12 -16.31
C MET A 31 5.52 -6.98 -17.34
N GLY A 32 5.74 -6.76 -18.64
CA GLY A 32 5.11 -7.56 -19.70
C GLY A 32 5.45 -9.06 -19.64
N GLY A 33 6.60 -9.42 -19.05
CA GLY A 33 6.98 -10.82 -18.82
C GLY A 33 6.60 -11.38 -17.44
N ARG A 34 5.92 -10.61 -16.58
CA ARG A 34 5.65 -11.00 -15.19
C ARG A 34 4.19 -11.38 -14.96
N GLY A 35 3.92 -12.68 -15.01
CA GLY A 35 2.62 -13.24 -14.68
C GLY A 35 1.50 -12.61 -15.51
N GLN A 36 0.33 -12.42 -14.90
CA GLN A 36 -0.86 -11.83 -15.53
C GLN A 36 -1.01 -10.33 -15.24
N ILE A 37 0.10 -9.63 -14.96
CA ILE A 37 0.03 -8.20 -14.62
C ILE A 37 -0.43 -7.36 -15.82
N ALA A 38 -0.12 -7.79 -17.04
CA ALA A 38 -0.59 -7.15 -18.26
C ALA A 38 -2.13 -7.20 -18.43
N ASP A 39 -2.80 -8.18 -17.80
CA ASP A 39 -4.26 -8.35 -17.88
C ASP A 39 -5.00 -7.49 -16.85
N ARG A 40 -4.27 -6.85 -15.91
CA ARG A 40 -4.84 -6.05 -14.82
C ARG A 40 -4.86 -4.58 -15.21
N THR A 41 -6.02 -3.95 -15.07
CA THR A 41 -6.17 -2.51 -15.30
C THR A 41 -6.64 -1.80 -14.04
N ILE A 42 -6.45 -0.48 -14.00
CA ILE A 42 -7.04 0.34 -12.95
C ILE A 42 -8.56 0.16 -12.95
N ASP A 43 -9.20 0.07 -14.12
CA ASP A 43 -10.65 -0.11 -14.23
C ASP A 43 -11.13 -1.39 -13.50
N THR A 44 -10.43 -2.51 -13.66
CA THR A 44 -10.77 -3.76 -12.94
C THR A 44 -10.67 -3.61 -11.41
N LEU A 45 -9.74 -2.79 -10.91
CA LEU A 45 -9.63 -2.46 -9.49
C LEU A 45 -10.79 -1.56 -9.04
N LEU A 46 -11.23 -0.63 -9.89
CA LEU A 46 -12.33 0.29 -9.62
C LEU A 46 -13.71 -0.36 -9.71
N GLU A 47 -13.84 -1.44 -10.49
CA GLU A 47 -15.04 -2.27 -10.63
C GLU A 47 -15.28 -3.20 -9.42
N GLY A 48 -14.30 -3.26 -8.51
CA GLY A 48 -14.24 -4.16 -7.36
C GLY A 48 -15.45 -4.21 -6.44
N ASN A 49 -16.17 -5.32 -6.55
CA ASN A 49 -17.09 -5.99 -5.63
C ASN A 49 -18.07 -5.14 -4.80
N ARG A 50 -19.33 -5.11 -5.25
CA ARG A 50 -20.51 -4.72 -4.46
C ARG A 50 -20.92 -5.87 -3.52
N ASP A 51 -20.01 -6.33 -2.65
CA ASP A 51 -20.38 -7.39 -1.71
C ASP A 51 -21.43 -6.84 -0.72
N PRO A 52 -22.66 -7.41 -0.66
CA PRO A 52 -23.78 -6.86 0.12
C PRO A 52 -23.64 -7.07 1.64
N ALA A 53 -22.67 -7.87 2.09
CA ALA A 53 -22.48 -8.20 3.49
C ALA A 53 -21.85 -7.02 4.27
N ARG A 54 -22.71 -6.06 4.60
CA ARG A 54 -22.44 -4.98 5.57
C ARG A 54 -22.33 -5.56 6.98
N ASP A 55 -21.13 -5.79 7.47
CA ASP A 55 -20.85 -5.58 8.88
C ASP A 55 -20.36 -4.13 9.04
N ALA A 56 -21.30 -3.22 9.28
CA ALA A 56 -20.97 -1.83 9.58
C ALA A 56 -20.04 -1.81 10.81
N GLY A 57 -18.82 -1.30 10.64
CA GLY A 57 -17.82 -1.23 11.70
C GLY A 57 -16.71 -2.28 11.63
N LYS A 58 -16.67 -3.17 10.62
CA LYS A 58 -15.55 -4.11 10.39
C LYS A 58 -14.83 -3.95 9.05
N GLU A 59 -15.11 -2.86 8.34
CA GLU A 59 -14.62 -2.70 6.96
C GLU A 59 -13.11 -2.50 6.92
N LEU A 60 -12.52 -1.92 7.97
CA LEU A 60 -11.08 -1.71 8.06
C LEU A 60 -10.34 -3.02 8.35
N GLU A 61 -10.84 -3.84 9.26
CA GLU A 61 -10.30 -5.14 9.60
C GLU A 61 -10.35 -6.10 8.40
N ALA A 62 -11.43 -6.03 7.61
CA ALA A 62 -11.61 -6.82 6.40
C ALA A 62 -10.51 -6.55 5.36
N VAL A 63 -10.04 -5.28 5.22
CA VAL A 63 -8.92 -4.95 4.31
C VAL A 63 -7.71 -5.81 4.64
N PHE A 64 -7.27 -5.82 5.89
CA PHE A 64 -6.04 -6.50 6.30
C PHE A 64 -6.18 -8.01 6.38
N ALA A 65 -7.39 -8.51 6.63
CA ALA A 65 -7.67 -9.95 6.66
C ALA A 65 -7.51 -10.59 5.26
N HIS A 66 -7.88 -9.86 4.20
CA HIS A 66 -7.81 -10.38 2.83
C HIS A 66 -6.40 -10.37 2.23
N ILE A 67 -5.46 -9.56 2.72
CA ILE A 67 -4.14 -9.35 2.08
C ILE A 67 -3.40 -10.65 1.73
N SER A 68 -3.31 -11.62 2.64
CA SER A 68 -2.55 -12.85 2.40
C SER A 68 -3.25 -13.88 1.50
N GLY A 69 -4.59 -13.85 1.44
CA GLY A 69 -5.37 -14.84 0.69
C GLY A 69 -5.94 -14.32 -0.63
N ASP A 70 -6.35 -13.07 -0.66
CA ASP A 70 -6.99 -12.38 -1.78
C ASP A 70 -6.62 -10.88 -1.76
N PRO A 71 -5.38 -10.52 -2.16
CA PRO A 71 -4.93 -9.14 -2.16
C PRO A 71 -5.69 -8.27 -3.16
N ASP A 72 -6.29 -8.86 -4.18
CA ASP A 72 -7.15 -8.15 -5.14
C ASP A 72 -8.41 -7.65 -4.42
N ARG A 73 -9.07 -8.52 -3.65
CA ARG A 73 -10.19 -8.12 -2.78
C ARG A 73 -9.77 -7.11 -1.73
N ALA A 74 -8.60 -7.26 -1.11
CA ALA A 74 -8.10 -6.26 -0.17
C ALA A 74 -7.95 -4.88 -0.84
N ALA A 75 -7.40 -4.81 -2.05
CA ALA A 75 -7.21 -3.56 -2.80
C ALA A 75 -8.56 -2.91 -3.14
N GLN A 76 -9.54 -3.71 -3.59
CA GLN A 76 -10.90 -3.24 -3.87
C GLN A 76 -11.57 -2.68 -2.60
N HIS A 77 -11.39 -3.34 -1.45
CA HIS A 77 -11.88 -2.85 -0.16
C HIS A 77 -11.25 -1.50 0.23
N VAL A 78 -9.95 -1.29 -0.02
CA VAL A 78 -9.28 0.01 0.21
C VAL A 78 -9.93 1.10 -0.65
N VAL A 79 -10.07 0.87 -1.96
CA VAL A 79 -10.69 1.83 -2.89
C VAL A 79 -12.08 2.22 -2.40
N ARG A 80 -12.90 1.22 -2.03
CA ARG A 80 -14.25 1.44 -1.52
C ARG A 80 -14.25 2.21 -0.20
N TYR A 81 -13.45 1.78 0.77
CA TYR A 81 -13.33 2.42 2.09
C TYR A 81 -13.04 3.92 1.94
N LEU A 82 -12.10 4.29 1.08
CA LEU A 82 -11.72 5.69 0.84
C LEU A 82 -12.78 6.47 0.04
N ARG A 83 -13.38 5.86 -0.99
CA ARG A 83 -14.46 6.48 -1.78
C ARG A 83 -15.74 6.72 -0.99
N ASP A 84 -16.02 5.89 0.02
CA ASP A 84 -17.11 6.08 0.97
C ASP A 84 -16.83 7.24 1.96
N GLY A 85 -15.71 7.97 1.79
CA GLY A 85 -15.34 9.12 2.60
C GLY A 85 -14.74 8.76 3.96
N LYS A 86 -14.37 7.49 4.18
CA LYS A 86 -13.76 7.05 5.44
C LYS A 86 -12.30 7.52 5.55
N SER A 87 -11.77 7.47 6.76
CA SER A 87 -10.50 8.11 7.10
C SER A 87 -9.30 7.33 6.55
N ALA A 88 -8.63 7.89 5.55
CA ALA A 88 -7.33 7.37 5.10
C ALA A 88 -6.31 7.29 6.25
N THR A 89 -6.36 8.23 7.20
CA THR A 89 -5.50 8.25 8.37
C THR A 89 -5.73 7.04 9.28
N GLU A 90 -6.98 6.64 9.51
CA GLU A 90 -7.29 5.43 10.30
C GLU A 90 -6.74 4.18 9.61
N LEU A 91 -6.93 4.08 8.29
CA LEU A 91 -6.40 2.97 7.50
C LEU A 91 -4.88 2.90 7.57
N MET A 92 -4.20 4.02 7.38
CA MET A 92 -2.74 4.08 7.47
C MET A 92 -2.23 3.78 8.88
N ASN A 93 -2.93 4.21 9.93
CA ASN A 93 -2.56 3.89 11.31
C ASN A 93 -2.69 2.40 11.62
N ALA A 94 -3.76 1.76 11.16
CA ALA A 94 -3.91 0.32 11.27
C ALA A 94 -2.81 -0.44 10.50
N ALA A 95 -2.47 0.02 9.28
CA ALA A 95 -1.37 -0.54 8.51
C ALA A 95 -0.03 -0.42 9.24
N ARG A 96 0.27 0.74 9.84
CA ARG A 96 1.50 0.96 10.65
C ARG A 96 1.57 -0.01 11.82
N LEU A 97 0.48 -0.18 12.55
CA LEU A 97 0.45 -1.13 13.67
C LEU A 97 0.80 -2.53 13.21
N LEU A 98 0.23 -2.98 12.09
CA LEU A 98 0.52 -4.29 11.51
C LEU A 98 1.98 -4.41 11.01
N VAL A 99 2.56 -3.36 10.46
CA VAL A 99 3.99 -3.35 10.10
C VAL A 99 4.87 -3.60 11.33
N PHE A 100 4.59 -2.95 12.46
CA PHE A 100 5.36 -3.17 13.68
C PHE A 100 5.10 -4.53 14.32
N THR A 101 3.88 -5.05 14.23
CA THR A 101 3.53 -6.32 14.88
C THR A 101 3.86 -7.56 14.05
N LYS A 102 3.76 -7.47 12.72
CA LYS A 102 3.92 -8.61 11.79
C LYS A 102 5.19 -8.54 10.96
N GLY A 103 5.66 -7.33 10.65
CA GLY A 103 6.85 -7.13 9.81
C GLY A 103 8.09 -7.75 10.44
N ASN A 104 8.90 -8.41 9.62
CA ASN A 104 10.09 -9.13 10.06
C ASN A 104 11.31 -8.92 9.14
N ASP A 105 11.13 -8.22 8.02
CA ASP A 105 12.20 -7.88 7.09
C ASP A 105 12.28 -6.37 6.85
N ALA A 106 13.48 -5.88 6.54
CA ALA A 106 13.72 -4.46 6.24
C ALA A 106 12.83 -3.94 5.08
N HIS A 107 12.42 -4.82 4.17
CA HIS A 107 11.47 -4.50 3.11
C HIS A 107 10.09 -4.10 3.61
N ASP A 108 9.60 -4.72 4.69
CA ASP A 108 8.29 -4.40 5.26
C ASP A 108 8.26 -2.95 5.76
N TYR A 109 9.33 -2.52 6.45
CA TYR A 109 9.44 -1.17 7.00
C TYR A 109 9.67 -0.10 5.94
N LYS A 110 10.61 -0.33 5.00
CA LYS A 110 10.94 0.68 3.98
C LYS A 110 9.80 0.87 2.99
N PHE A 111 9.13 -0.23 2.60
CA PHE A 111 8.04 -0.17 1.64
C PHE A 111 6.81 0.49 2.26
N SER A 112 6.39 0.06 3.45
CA SER A 112 5.25 0.66 4.15
C SER A 112 5.47 2.13 4.47
N SER A 113 6.67 2.52 4.93
CA SER A 113 7.00 3.93 5.16
C SER A 113 6.84 4.75 3.88
N ALA A 114 7.43 4.28 2.78
CA ALA A 114 7.37 4.96 1.49
C ALA A 114 5.92 5.14 1.01
N ILE A 115 5.12 4.06 0.98
CA ILE A 115 3.77 4.14 0.41
C ILE A 115 2.81 4.95 1.28
N LEU A 116 2.94 4.91 2.61
CA LEU A 116 2.07 5.66 3.52
C LEU A 116 2.43 7.15 3.56
N GLU A 117 3.69 7.51 3.37
CA GLU A 117 4.13 8.91 3.24
C GLU A 117 3.77 9.49 1.87
N ASP A 118 4.09 8.78 0.79
CA ASP A 118 3.85 9.23 -0.58
C ASP A 118 2.36 9.43 -0.88
N TYR A 119 1.44 8.75 -0.18
CA TYR A 119 0.00 8.96 -0.31
C TYR A 119 -0.41 10.44 -0.23
N TYR A 120 0.22 11.22 0.67
CA TYR A 120 -0.08 12.65 0.83
C TYR A 120 0.52 13.53 -0.27
N HIS A 121 1.44 12.99 -1.08
CA HIS A 121 2.09 13.66 -2.18
C HIS A 121 1.52 13.26 -3.55
N VAL A 122 0.71 12.19 -3.61
CA VAL A 122 -0.05 11.82 -4.79
C VAL A 122 -1.29 12.72 -4.91
N SER A 123 -1.61 13.15 -6.13
CA SER A 123 -2.78 13.99 -6.38
C SER A 123 -4.08 13.35 -5.88
N PRO A 124 -5.07 14.13 -5.42
CA PRO A 124 -6.32 13.60 -4.87
C PRO A 124 -7.05 12.58 -5.75
N THR A 125 -7.03 12.76 -7.07
CA THR A 125 -7.65 11.84 -8.04
C THR A 125 -7.04 10.44 -8.03
N TRP A 126 -5.76 10.31 -7.67
CA TRP A 126 -4.98 9.07 -7.80
C TRP A 126 -4.58 8.43 -6.47
N ARG A 127 -4.56 9.19 -5.37
CA ARG A 127 -3.97 8.72 -4.09
C ARG A 127 -4.68 7.50 -3.49
N ASP A 128 -5.99 7.38 -3.66
CA ASP A 128 -6.77 6.25 -3.12
C ASP A 128 -6.46 4.96 -3.90
N ILE A 129 -6.37 5.08 -5.23
CA ILE A 129 -5.98 3.99 -6.13
C ILE A 129 -4.52 3.59 -5.85
N TYR A 130 -3.65 4.58 -5.65
CA TYR A 130 -2.27 4.37 -5.27
C TYR A 130 -2.15 3.55 -3.97
N LEU A 131 -2.87 3.92 -2.91
CA LEU A 131 -2.83 3.17 -1.65
C LEU A 131 -3.36 1.75 -1.82
N ALA A 132 -4.46 1.58 -2.55
CA ALA A 132 -5.04 0.28 -2.86
C ALA A 132 -4.08 -0.63 -3.65
N ALA A 133 -3.42 -0.09 -4.69
CA ALA A 133 -2.48 -0.84 -5.52
C ALA A 133 -1.22 -1.29 -4.75
N ASN A 134 -0.90 -0.65 -3.63
CA ASN A 134 0.24 -1.00 -2.79
C ASN A 134 -0.10 -1.97 -1.64
N VAL A 135 -1.37 -2.35 -1.46
CA VAL A 135 -1.81 -3.24 -0.36
C VAL A 135 -1.17 -4.63 -0.42
N TYR A 136 -0.78 -5.09 -1.62
CA TYR A 136 -0.13 -6.38 -1.89
C TYR A 136 1.18 -6.60 -1.10
N LYS A 137 1.77 -5.52 -0.60
CA LYS A 137 3.02 -5.52 0.14
C LYS A 137 2.87 -4.96 1.56
N LEU A 138 1.63 -4.76 2.01
CA LEU A 138 1.32 -4.51 3.41
C LEU A 138 1.19 -5.82 4.19
N GLN A 139 1.20 -5.70 5.51
CA GLN A 139 1.09 -6.86 6.41
C GLN A 139 -0.37 -7.27 6.57
N SER A 140 -0.62 -8.59 6.56
CA SER A 140 -1.96 -9.12 6.85
C SER A 140 -2.16 -9.24 8.35
N SER A 141 -3.39 -8.97 8.81
CA SER A 141 -3.77 -9.22 10.20
C SER A 141 -3.79 -10.71 10.56
N THR A 142 -3.86 -11.59 9.56
CA THR A 142 -3.89 -13.06 9.72
C THR A 142 -2.51 -13.70 9.90
N GLN A 143 -1.44 -12.95 9.63
CA GLN A 143 -0.08 -13.44 9.83
C GLN A 143 0.27 -13.53 11.33
N PRO A 144 1.19 -14.42 11.74
CA PRO A 144 1.68 -14.44 13.12
C PRO A 144 2.38 -13.12 13.47
N ASP A 145 2.37 -12.78 14.76
CA ASP A 145 3.21 -11.67 15.25
C ASP A 145 4.69 -12.03 15.05
N ASN A 146 5.53 -11.01 14.91
CA ASN A 146 6.97 -11.21 14.85
C ASN A 146 7.53 -11.62 16.23
N GLN A 147 8.67 -12.28 16.21
CA GLN A 147 9.32 -12.80 17.42
C GLN A 147 9.68 -11.69 18.43
N LEU A 148 9.92 -10.46 17.96
CA LEU A 148 10.22 -9.34 18.84
C LEU A 148 9.02 -8.99 19.72
N ILE A 149 7.82 -8.89 19.12
CA ILE A 149 6.58 -8.63 19.84
C ILE A 149 6.24 -9.77 20.79
N GLU A 150 6.41 -11.02 20.37
CA GLU A 150 6.19 -12.18 21.24
C GLU A 150 7.09 -12.11 22.48
N ARG A 151 8.39 -11.85 22.29
CA ARG A 151 9.37 -11.69 23.39
C ARG A 151 9.05 -10.51 24.28
N ALA A 152 8.65 -9.37 23.71
CA ALA A 152 8.30 -8.17 24.47
C ALA A 152 7.08 -8.40 25.36
N ARG A 153 6.03 -9.07 24.83
CA ARG A 153 4.86 -9.44 25.63
C ARG A 153 5.21 -10.42 26.74
N ALA A 154 6.03 -11.44 26.45
CA ALA A 154 6.47 -12.41 27.45
C ALA A 154 7.30 -11.76 28.59
N ALA A 155 8.04 -10.69 28.31
CA ALA A 155 8.82 -9.98 29.32
C ALA A 155 7.99 -9.02 30.20
N LEU A 156 6.77 -8.67 29.77
CA LEU A 156 5.85 -7.79 30.48
C LEU A 156 4.74 -8.54 31.24
N ALA A 157 4.64 -9.86 31.05
CA ALA A 157 3.71 -10.74 31.75
C ALA A 157 4.28 -11.22 33.08
#